data_AF-A0A559ME86-F1
#
_entry.id   AF-A0A559ME86-F1
#
_cell.length_a   1.000
_cell.length_b   1.000
_cell.length_c   1.000
_cell.angle_alpha   90.00
_cell.angle_beta   90.00
_cell.angle_gamma   90.00
#
_symmetry.space_group_name_H-M   'P 1'
#
loop_
_entity.id
_entity.type
_entity.pdbx_description
1 polymer ?
#
loop_
_entity_poly.entity_id
_entity_poly.type
_entity_poly.pdbx_seq_one_letter_code
_entity_poly.pdbx_strand_id
1 'polypeptide(L)'
;MTSQIDLVAIISPKPGKTDRVVELLQQVAEYIKNNEYGTLKYNITRSFNKQAGIDEIIMIESYKDKAAMLAHGSSSEFTAFQKKIQEEGLVGAPMQLKITKPAGGFSRL
;
A
#
# COMPACT_ATOMS: atom_id res chain seq x y z
N MET A 1 15.58 19.81 -3.17
CA MET A 1 16.09 18.43 -3.20
C MET A 1 14.89 17.48 -3.12
N THR A 2 14.53 16.88 -4.25
CA THR A 2 13.49 15.85 -4.36
C THR A 2 14.11 14.50 -4.02
N SER A 3 14.07 14.11 -2.74
CA SER A 3 14.50 12.77 -2.33
C SER A 3 13.35 11.79 -2.50
N GLN A 4 13.64 10.64 -3.10
CA GLN A 4 12.75 9.49 -3.14
C GLN A 4 12.22 9.16 -1.73
N ILE A 5 10.96 8.76 -1.66
CA ILE A 5 10.31 8.31 -0.43
C ILE A 5 10.04 6.82 -0.57
N ASP A 6 10.60 6.03 0.33
CA ASP A 6 10.28 4.60 0.46
C ASP A 6 9.30 4.42 1.62
N LEU A 7 8.21 3.69 1.37
CA LEU A 7 7.12 3.52 2.31
C LEU A 7 6.73 2.04 2.42
N VAL A 8 6.40 1.62 3.64
CA VAL A 8 5.74 0.35 3.91
C VAL A 8 4.36 0.65 4.50
N ALA A 9 3.30 0.16 3.86
CA ALA A 9 1.95 0.20 4.42
C ALA A 9 1.57 -1.19 4.92
N ILE A 10 0.98 -1.28 6.10
CA ILE A 10 0.46 -2.53 6.66
C ILE A 10 -1.04 -2.38 6.81
N ILE A 11 -1.77 -3.24 6.12
CA ILE A 11 -3.22 -3.33 6.18
C ILE A 11 -3.56 -4.63 6.91
N SER A 12 -4.47 -4.55 7.87
CA SER A 12 -4.96 -5.71 8.63
C SER A 12 -6.43 -5.98 8.25
N PRO A 13 -6.68 -6.80 7.21
CA PRO A 13 -8.03 -7.22 6.87
C PRO A 13 -8.71 -7.96 8.03
N LYS A 14 -10.04 -7.91 8.08
CA LYS A 14 -10.82 -8.80 8.95
C LYS A 14 -10.68 -10.26 8.46
N PRO A 15 -10.90 -11.25 9.34
CA PRO A 15 -10.88 -12.66 8.95
C PRO A 15 -11.75 -12.94 7.72
N GLY A 16 -11.18 -13.63 6.72
CA GLY A 16 -11.84 -13.97 5.47
C GLY A 16 -12.02 -12.81 4.48
N LYS A 17 -11.43 -11.63 4.73
CA LYS A 17 -11.53 -10.46 3.84
C LYS A 17 -10.25 -10.15 3.05
N THR A 18 -9.17 -10.89 3.28
CA THR A 18 -7.85 -10.67 2.64
C THR A 18 -7.96 -10.62 1.12
N ASP A 19 -8.63 -11.60 0.50
CA ASP A 19 -8.76 -11.67 -0.96
C ASP A 19 -9.45 -10.44 -1.55
N ARG A 20 -10.51 -9.98 -0.89
CA ARG A 20 -11.26 -8.79 -1.32
C ARG A 20 -10.40 -7.53 -1.25
N VAL A 21 -9.60 -7.37 -0.20
CA VAL A 21 -8.69 -6.23 -0.09
C VAL A 21 -7.62 -6.29 -1.18
N VAL A 22 -7.06 -7.48 -1.47
CA VAL A 22 -6.08 -7.66 -2.55
C VAL A 22 -6.69 -7.33 -3.92
N GLU A 23 -7.92 -7.76 -4.20
CA GLU A 23 -8.63 -7.44 -5.45
C GLU A 23 -8.76 -5.92 -5.64
N LEU A 24 -9.16 -5.20 -4.59
CA LEU A 24 -9.29 -3.75 -4.67
C LEU A 24 -7.92 -3.05 -4.84
N LEU A 25 -6.87 -3.55 -4.19
CA LEU A 25 -5.50 -3.05 -4.38
C LEU A 25 -4.97 -3.32 -5.79
N GLN A 26 -5.36 -4.43 -6.42
CA GLN A 26 -5.00 -4.72 -7.82
C GLN A 26 -5.63 -3.70 -8.78
N GLN A 27 -6.88 -3.30 -8.57
CA GLN A 27 -7.55 -2.24 -9.34
C GLN A 27 -6.77 -0.91 -9.21
N VAL A 28 -6.36 -0.57 -7.98
CA VAL A 28 -5.51 0.60 -7.74
C VAL A 28 -4.16 0.46 -8.46
N ALA A 29 -3.51 -0.71 -8.40
CA ALA A 29 -2.22 -0.94 -9.06
C ALA A 29 -2.29 -0.77 -10.59
N GLU A 30 -3.37 -1.22 -11.23
CA GLU A 30 -3.61 -1.01 -12.65
C GLU A 30 -3.75 0.48 -13.00
N TYR A 31 -4.47 1.24 -12.18
CA TYR A 31 -4.57 2.69 -12.34
C TYR A 31 -3.21 3.37 -12.18
N ILE A 32 -2.48 3.07 -11.11
CA ILE A 32 -1.14 3.63 -10.82
C ILE A 32 -0.21 3.42 -12.01
N LYS A 33 -0.15 2.19 -12.53
CA LYS A 33 0.75 1.83 -13.63
C LYS A 33 0.55 2.70 -14.87
N ASN A 34 -0.67 3.16 -15.11
CA ASN A 34 -1.03 3.93 -16.31
C ASN A 34 -1.04 5.46 -16.09
N ASN A 35 -1.20 5.92 -14.84
CA ASN A 35 -1.48 7.33 -14.54
C ASN A 35 -0.47 7.99 -13.59
N GLU A 36 0.20 7.21 -12.73
CA GLU A 36 1.05 7.72 -11.67
C GLU A 36 2.54 7.41 -11.91
N TYR A 37 3.16 8.04 -12.90
CA TYR A 37 4.59 7.85 -13.24
C TYR A 37 5.56 8.23 -12.11
N GLY A 38 5.10 8.93 -11.08
CA GLY A 38 5.87 9.25 -9.88
C GLY A 38 5.91 8.12 -8.84
N THR A 39 5.05 7.10 -8.99
CA THR A 39 5.01 5.90 -8.15
C THR A 39 5.93 4.86 -8.77
N LEU A 40 7.11 4.71 -8.19
CA LEU A 40 8.22 3.91 -8.74
C LEU A 40 8.08 2.41 -8.42
N LYS A 41 7.38 2.09 -7.33
CA LYS A 41 7.16 0.72 -6.87
C LYS A 41 5.83 0.68 -6.12
N TYR A 42 5.04 -0.37 -6.38
CA TYR A 42 3.77 -0.63 -5.72
C TYR A 42 3.55 -2.14 -5.62
N ASN A 43 4.15 -2.76 -4.59
CA ASN A 43 4.11 -4.20 -4.42
C ASN A 43 3.08 -4.59 -3.36
N ILE A 44 2.11 -5.41 -3.74
CA ILE A 44 1.11 -6.01 -2.84
C ILE A 44 1.65 -7.35 -2.37
N THR A 45 1.89 -7.50 -1.06
CA THR A 45 2.37 -8.76 -0.49
C THR A 45 1.40 -9.28 0.57
N ARG A 46 1.17 -10.59 0.58
CA ARG A 46 0.42 -11.26 1.64
C ARG A 46 1.38 -11.66 2.75
N SER A 47 1.00 -11.42 3.99
CA SER A 47 1.74 -11.76 5.18
C SER A 47 0.81 -12.40 6.20
N PHE A 48 1.37 -13.14 7.14
CA PHE A 48 0.64 -13.70 8.27
C PHE A 48 1.28 -13.22 9.58
N ASN A 49 0.53 -12.47 10.37
CA ASN A 49 0.97 -12.00 11.67
C ASN A 49 0.77 -13.12 12.69
N LYS A 50 1.83 -13.86 12.99
CA LYS A 50 1.81 -14.99 13.94
C LYS A 50 1.37 -14.60 15.35
N GLN A 51 1.65 -13.36 15.79
CA GLN A 51 1.34 -12.91 17.15
C GLN A 51 -0.15 -12.57 17.28
N ALA A 52 -0.72 -11.92 16.26
CA ALA A 52 -2.13 -11.58 16.21
C ALA A 52 -3.02 -12.71 15.67
N GLY A 53 -2.43 -13.72 15.02
CA GLY A 53 -3.15 -14.85 14.43
C GLY A 53 -4.02 -14.48 13.23
N ILE A 54 -3.68 -13.40 12.52
CA ILE A 54 -4.45 -12.86 11.40
C ILE A 54 -3.58 -12.62 10.17
N ASP A 55 -4.21 -12.67 8.99
CA ASP A 55 -3.60 -12.23 7.75
C ASP A 55 -3.34 -10.73 7.76
N GLU A 56 -2.26 -10.33 7.10
CA GLU A 56 -1.93 -8.94 6.81
C GLU A 56 -1.58 -8.79 5.33
N ILE A 57 -1.74 -7.56 4.83
CA ILE A 57 -1.21 -7.17 3.54
C ILE A 57 -0.14 -6.13 3.80
N ILE A 58 1.08 -6.40 3.35
CA ILE A 58 2.21 -5.48 3.44
C ILE A 58 2.44 -4.92 2.04
N MET A 59 2.24 -3.62 1.90
CA MET A 59 2.56 -2.85 0.72
C MET A 59 3.99 -2.33 0.82
N ILE A 60 4.76 -2.50 -0.24
CA ILE A 60 6.11 -1.93 -0.33
C ILE A 60 6.11 -0.95 -1.51
N GLU A 61 6.25 0.32 -1.19
CA GLU A 61 6.03 1.43 -2.12
C GLU A 61 7.26 2.33 -2.18
N SER A 62 7.49 2.93 -3.35
CA SER A 62 8.51 3.95 -3.53
C SER A 62 7.95 5.06 -4.41
N TYR A 63 8.19 6.31 -4.02
CA TYR A 63 7.73 7.51 -4.73
C TYR A 63 8.91 8.38 -5.08
N LYS A 64 8.90 8.97 -6.28
CA LYS A 64 9.94 9.89 -6.75
C LYS A 64 10.21 11.02 -5.75
N ASP A 65 9.15 11.54 -5.15
CA ASP A 65 9.20 12.61 -4.16
C ASP A 65 7.90 12.68 -3.33
N LYS A 66 7.82 13.66 -2.42
CA LYS A 66 6.63 13.92 -1.59
C LYS A 66 5.40 14.30 -2.42
N ALA A 67 5.57 14.98 -3.54
CA ALA A 67 4.43 15.38 -4.37
C ALA A 67 3.80 14.15 -5.04
N ALA A 68 4.61 13.21 -5.52
CA ALA A 68 4.12 11.93 -6.04
C ALA A 68 3.38 11.11 -4.98
N MET A 69 3.91 11.02 -3.76
CA MET A 69 3.24 10.32 -2.65
C MET A 69 1.89 10.95 -2.28
N LEU A 70 1.83 12.29 -2.25
CA LEU A 70 0.58 13.00 -1.96
C LEU A 70 -0.43 12.84 -3.10
N ALA A 71 0.03 12.92 -4.35
CA ALA A 71 -0.82 12.70 -5.53
C ALA A 71 -1.46 11.31 -5.49
N HIS A 72 -0.66 10.27 -5.22
CA HIS A 72 -1.14 8.91 -5.00
C HIS A 72 -2.22 8.86 -3.89
N GLY A 73 -1.91 9.40 -2.71
CA GLY A 73 -2.83 9.40 -1.57
C GLY A 73 -4.13 10.18 -1.78
N SER A 74 -4.17 11.06 -2.78
CA SER A 74 -5.34 11.87 -3.16
C SER A 74 -6.00 11.45 -4.48
N SER A 75 -5.50 10.39 -5.13
CA SER A 75 -6.01 9.98 -6.44
C SER A 75 -7.46 9.48 -6.33
N SER A 76 -8.21 9.61 -7.42
CA SER A 76 -9.61 9.18 -7.45
C SER A 76 -9.75 7.70 -7.15
N GLU A 77 -8.83 6.87 -7.70
CA GLU A 77 -8.85 5.43 -7.51
C GLU A 77 -8.50 5.04 -6.07
N PHE A 78 -7.50 5.69 -5.48
CA PHE A 78 -7.14 5.43 -4.08
C PHE A 78 -8.22 5.90 -3.09
N THR A 79 -8.87 7.03 -3.39
CA THR A 79 -10.02 7.52 -2.61
C THR A 79 -11.21 6.56 -2.71
N ALA A 80 -11.50 6.04 -3.91
CA ALA A 80 -12.54 5.04 -4.12
C ALA A 80 -12.23 3.72 -3.39
N PHE A 81 -10.96 3.30 -3.38
CA PHE A 81 -10.48 2.17 -2.58
C PHE A 81 -10.75 2.38 -1.09
N GLN A 82 -10.34 3.51 -0.52
CA GLN A 82 -10.57 3.80 0.91
C GLN A 82 -12.07 3.77 1.26
N LYS A 83 -12.89 4.35 0.39
CA LYS A 83 -14.34 4.34 0.55
C LYS A 83 -14.91 2.92 0.55
N LYS A 84 -14.52 2.07 -0.41
CA LYS A 84 -14.95 0.66 -0.46
C LYS A 84 -14.50 -0.12 0.78
N ILE A 85 -13.26 0.08 1.22
CA ILE A 85 -12.73 -0.54 2.44
C ILE A 85 -13.59 -0.21 3.66
N GLN A 86 -14.02 1.05 3.78
CA GLN A 86 -14.88 1.52 4.85
C GLN A 86 -16.31 0.97 4.72
N GLU A 87 -16.92 1.08 3.55
CA GLU A 87 -18.30 0.66 3.28
C GLU A 87 -18.49 -0.85 3.47
N GLU A 88 -17.56 -1.65 2.96
CA GLU A 88 -17.58 -3.12 3.11
C GLU A 88 -17.01 -3.58 4.48
N GLY A 89 -16.50 -2.64 5.29
CA GLY A 89 -15.97 -2.92 6.63
C GLY A 89 -14.82 -3.92 6.62
N LEU A 90 -13.89 -3.80 5.67
CA LEU A 90 -12.91 -4.84 5.34
C LEU A 90 -11.71 -4.89 6.28
N VAL A 91 -11.36 -3.80 6.95
CA VAL A 91 -10.19 -3.71 7.83
C VAL A 91 -10.58 -3.84 9.30
N GLY A 92 -9.77 -4.58 10.07
CA GLY A 92 -9.97 -4.81 11.50
C GLY A 92 -9.18 -3.87 12.40
N ALA A 93 -8.16 -3.19 11.85
CA ALA A 93 -7.32 -2.23 12.56
C ALA A 93 -6.94 -1.05 11.66
N PRO A 94 -6.55 0.10 12.23
CA PRO A 94 -6.02 1.22 11.45
C PRO A 94 -4.81 0.79 10.61
N MET A 95 -4.78 1.25 9.36
CA MET A 95 -3.63 1.06 8.48
C MET A 95 -2.38 1.72 9.08
N GLN A 96 -1.25 1.02 9.05
CA GLN A 96 0.02 1.55 9.53
C GLN A 96 0.88 1.99 8.35
N LEU A 97 1.41 3.21 8.40
CA LEU A 97 2.33 3.74 7.40
C LEU A 97 3.71 3.94 8.02
N LYS A 98 4.74 3.38 7.39
CA LYS A 98 6.13 3.50 7.83
C LYS A 98 6.97 4.06 6.68
N ILE A 99 7.41 5.30 6.80
CA ILE A 99 8.43 5.85 5.91
C ILE A 99 9.77 5.25 6.32
N THR A 100 10.48 4.67 5.36
CA THR A 100 11.73 3.97 5.59
C THR A 100 12.90 4.71 4.94
N LYS A 101 14.10 4.48 5.48
CA LYS A 101 15.36 4.93 4.88
C LYS A 101 16.34 3.76 4.91
N PRO A 102 17.15 3.56 3.87
CA PRO A 102 18.16 2.53 3.90
C PRO A 102 19.18 2.82 5.00
N ALA A 103 19.46 1.80 5.82
CA ALA A 103 20.52 1.84 6.83
C ALA A 103 21.68 0.86 6.49
N GLY A 104 21.54 0.11 5.40
CA GLY A 104 22.46 -0.94 4.95
C GLY A 104 21.75 -1.94 4.03
N GLY A 105 22.47 -2.96 3.56
CA GLY A 105 21.94 -4.02 2.68
C GLY A 105 22.18 -3.78 1.18
N PHE A 106 21.59 -4.63 0.34
CA PHE A 106 21.69 -4.55 -1.12
C PHE A 106 20.39 -5.01 -1.79
N SER A 107 20.11 -4.50 -2.99
CA SER A 107 19.06 -5.00 -3.89
C SER A 107 19.72 -5.49 -5.18
N ARG A 108 19.42 -6.71 -5.61
CA ARG A 108 19.78 -7.21 -6.95
C ARG A 108 18.51 -7.23 -7.79
N LEU A 109 18.60 -6.69 -9.00
CA LEU A 109 17.54 -6.77 -10.01
C LEU A 109 17.53 -8.18 -10.63
#